data_AF-A0A1I5H5Z8-F1
#
_entry.id   AF-A0A1I5H5Z8-F1
#
_cell.length_a   1.000
_cell.length_b   1.000
_cell.length_c   1.000
_cell.angle_alpha   90.00
_cell.angle_beta   90.00
_cell.angle_gamma   90.00
#
_symmetry.space_group_name_H-M   'P 1'
#
loop_
_entity.id
_entity.type
_entity.pdbx_description
1 polymer ?
#
loop_
_entity_poly.entity_id
_entity_poly.type
_entity_poly.pdbx_seq_one_letter_code
_entity_poly.pdbx_strand_id
1 'polypeptide(L)'
;MPDPGSHAYDVKRTRLRAQYDDEGTRHTNDGKADRAANAELERDYPPRTLGDPDRAAGPRGERGGSGAGGEALTLRSTAFVDQDLIPAESLELGPPLEWTDTTGATAEYALVCEDRDADDAVYWLAVGIPKQVTGITSALALPDGAIAGHADDGTVGWRAPQPPVGDSHRLVFRLLAVDRPLGLGKGVTPAQLQEAAEGHVIAHGTLVGVVTR
;
A
#
# COMPACT_ATOMS: atom_id res chain seq x y z
N MET A 1 -6.40 -18.24 -25.27
CA MET A 1 -7.21 -17.20 -24.59
C MET A 1 -6.24 -16.17 -24.02
N PRO A 2 -6.55 -14.86 -23.99
CA PRO A 2 -5.66 -13.86 -23.39
C PRO A 2 -5.48 -14.10 -21.89
N ASP A 3 -4.27 -13.88 -21.37
CA ASP A 3 -4.00 -14.01 -19.93
C ASP A 3 -4.79 -12.96 -19.13
N PRO A 4 -5.32 -13.30 -17.94
CA PRO A 4 -5.95 -12.33 -17.05
C PRO A 4 -5.01 -11.15 -16.75
N GLY A 5 -5.49 -9.92 -16.95
CA GLY A 5 -4.68 -8.69 -16.80
C GLY A 5 -3.91 -8.26 -18.05
N SER A 6 -4.03 -8.99 -19.17
CA SER A 6 -3.49 -8.53 -20.45
C SER A 6 -4.40 -7.51 -21.13
N HIS A 7 -3.84 -6.60 -21.92
CA HIS A 7 -4.62 -5.65 -22.72
C HIS A 7 -5.66 -6.33 -23.63
N ALA A 8 -5.34 -7.52 -24.14
CA ALA A 8 -6.26 -8.33 -24.91
C ALA A 8 -7.41 -8.94 -24.08
N TYR A 9 -7.21 -9.15 -22.78
CA TYR A 9 -8.25 -9.55 -21.82
C TYR A 9 -9.22 -8.40 -21.54
N ASP A 10 -8.70 -7.18 -21.32
CA ASP A 10 -9.52 -6.01 -21.02
C ASP A 10 -10.36 -5.54 -22.21
N VAL A 11 -9.81 -5.61 -23.43
CA VAL A 11 -10.56 -5.33 -24.66
C VAL A 11 -11.69 -6.35 -24.86
N LYS A 12 -11.45 -7.62 -24.54
CA LYS A 12 -12.46 -8.69 -24.67
C LYS A 12 -13.56 -8.56 -23.61
N ARG A 13 -13.20 -8.23 -22.36
CA ARG A 13 -14.12 -7.94 -21.25
C ARG A 13 -15.01 -6.73 -21.54
N THR A 14 -14.46 -5.68 -22.13
CA THR A 14 -15.23 -4.48 -22.51
C THR A 14 -16.24 -4.78 -23.62
N ARG A 15 -15.87 -5.59 -24.63
CA ARG A 15 -16.79 -6.03 -25.69
C ARG A 15 -17.94 -6.89 -25.18
N LEU A 16 -17.65 -7.81 -24.27
CA LEU A 16 -18.66 -8.70 -23.68
C LEU A 16 -19.67 -7.92 -22.83
N ARG A 17 -19.22 -6.93 -22.04
CA ARG A 17 -20.12 -6.02 -21.29
C ARG A 17 -21.09 -5.29 -22.22
N ALA A 18 -20.57 -4.68 -23.28
CA ALA A 18 -21.39 -3.97 -24.25
C ALA A 18 -22.40 -4.90 -24.97
N GLN A 19 -22.05 -6.16 -25.18
CA GLN A 19 -22.93 -7.14 -25.81
C GLN A 19 -24.10 -7.56 -24.89
N TYR A 20 -23.87 -7.63 -23.57
CA TYR A 20 -24.92 -7.95 -22.59
C TYR A 20 -25.88 -6.77 -22.32
N ASP A 21 -25.41 -5.54 -22.48
CA ASP A 21 -26.26 -4.34 -22.35
C ASP A 21 -27.20 -4.16 -23.55
N ASP A 22 -26.81 -4.65 -24.74
CA ASP A 22 -27.56 -4.49 -26.00
C ASP A 22 -28.63 -5.58 -26.23
N GLU A 23 -28.51 -6.75 -25.60
CA GLU A 23 -29.49 -7.86 -25.69
C GLU A 23 -30.76 -7.67 -24.82
N GLY A 24 -30.91 -6.50 -24.19
CA GLY A 24 -32.22 -6.00 -23.75
C GLY A 24 -32.92 -6.84 -22.69
N THR A 25 -32.50 -6.71 -21.43
CA THR A 25 -33.37 -7.03 -20.29
C THR A 25 -33.46 -5.84 -19.33
N ARG A 26 -34.51 -5.04 -19.49
CA ARG A 26 -34.90 -4.01 -18.52
C ARG A 26 -35.15 -4.66 -17.15
N HIS A 27 -34.41 -4.17 -16.16
CA HIS A 27 -34.64 -4.29 -14.71
C HIS A 27 -34.68 -5.70 -14.12
N THR A 28 -33.54 -6.15 -13.60
CA THR A 28 -33.47 -6.92 -12.33
C THR A 28 -32.10 -6.80 -11.67
N ASN A 29 -32.04 -6.06 -10.56
CA ASN A 29 -31.21 -6.23 -9.36
C ASN A 29 -29.76 -6.75 -9.56
N ASP A 30 -28.78 -5.86 -9.34
CA ASP A 30 -27.33 -5.95 -9.61
C ASP A 30 -26.55 -7.14 -9.00
N GLY A 31 -27.20 -8.10 -8.33
CA GLY A 31 -26.54 -9.26 -7.71
C GLY A 31 -26.54 -10.54 -8.55
N LYS A 32 -27.11 -10.55 -9.76
CA LYS A 32 -27.27 -11.78 -10.56
C LYS A 32 -26.29 -11.88 -11.74
N ALA A 33 -25.93 -10.75 -12.35
CA ALA A 33 -24.95 -10.69 -13.43
C ALA A 33 -23.54 -11.06 -12.94
N ASP A 34 -23.12 -10.50 -11.80
CA ASP A 34 -21.81 -10.80 -11.19
C ASP A 34 -21.68 -12.26 -10.75
N ARG A 35 -22.76 -12.86 -10.22
CA ARG A 35 -22.78 -14.28 -9.87
C ARG A 35 -22.73 -15.20 -11.08
N ALA A 36 -23.40 -14.84 -12.18
CA ALA A 36 -23.35 -15.62 -13.42
C ALA A 36 -21.96 -15.53 -14.07
N ALA A 37 -21.34 -14.34 -14.06
CA ALA A 37 -20.00 -14.15 -14.59
C ALA A 37 -18.93 -14.90 -13.79
N ASN A 38 -19.00 -14.89 -12.45
CA ASN A 38 -18.09 -15.64 -11.59
C ASN A 38 -18.28 -17.16 -11.72
N ALA A 39 -19.53 -17.64 -11.84
CA ALA A 39 -19.81 -19.07 -12.00
C ALA A 39 -19.33 -19.63 -13.35
N GLU A 40 -19.33 -18.82 -14.41
CA GLU A 40 -18.78 -19.20 -15.72
C GLU A 40 -17.24 -19.28 -15.67
N LEU A 41 -16.59 -18.32 -14.99
CA LEU A 41 -15.13 -18.27 -14.84
C LEU A 41 -14.55 -19.41 -13.99
N GLU A 42 -15.26 -19.83 -12.93
CA GLU A 42 -14.88 -20.96 -12.07
C GLU A 42 -14.99 -22.33 -12.78
N ARG A 43 -15.72 -22.40 -13.90
CA ARG A 43 -15.90 -23.64 -14.67
C ARG A 43 -14.71 -23.96 -15.57
N ASP A 44 -14.00 -22.92 -16.02
CA ASP A 44 -12.83 -23.03 -16.91
C ASP A 44 -11.50 -23.02 -16.12
N TYR A 45 -11.50 -22.58 -14.86
CA TYR A 45 -10.34 -22.55 -13.97
C TYR A 45 -10.71 -23.00 -12.54
N PRO A 46 -10.67 -24.30 -12.23
CA PRO A 46 -10.84 -24.74 -10.85
C PRO A 46 -9.66 -24.25 -9.98
N PRO A 47 -9.89 -23.82 -8.74
CA PRO A 47 -8.83 -23.47 -7.81
C PRO A 47 -7.92 -24.69 -7.59
N ARG A 48 -6.60 -24.50 -7.66
CA ARG A 48 -5.64 -25.56 -7.36
C ARG A 48 -5.80 -25.97 -5.90
N THR A 49 -6.24 -27.21 -5.68
CA THR A 49 -6.19 -27.86 -4.37
C THR A 49 -4.74 -27.92 -3.89
N LEU A 50 -4.48 -27.32 -2.73
CA LEU A 50 -3.24 -27.50 -1.97
C LEU A 50 -3.09 -29.00 -1.67
N GLY A 51 -2.15 -29.66 -2.36
CA GLY A 51 -1.88 -31.08 -2.17
C GLY A 51 -1.05 -31.34 -0.90
N ASP A 52 -1.38 -32.43 -0.22
CA ASP A 52 -0.81 -32.95 1.04
C ASP A 52 0.73 -32.93 1.16
N PRO A 53 1.28 -32.77 2.39
CA PRO A 53 2.67 -32.44 2.66
C PRO A 53 3.53 -33.68 2.95
N ASP A 54 3.81 -34.55 1.97
CA ASP A 54 4.74 -35.67 2.26
C ASP A 54 5.51 -36.32 1.09
N ARG A 55 5.78 -35.61 -0.01
CA ARG A 55 6.72 -36.12 -1.03
C ARG A 55 7.53 -35.01 -1.71
N ALA A 56 8.78 -34.84 -1.28
CA ALA A 56 9.97 -34.85 -2.14
C ALA A 56 11.20 -34.31 -1.40
N ALA A 57 11.96 -35.20 -0.76
CA ALA A 57 13.36 -34.94 -0.47
C ALA A 57 14.14 -34.99 -1.80
N GLY A 58 14.46 -33.81 -2.35
CA GLY A 58 15.43 -33.62 -3.44
C GLY A 58 16.74 -33.03 -2.90
N PRO A 59 17.89 -33.24 -3.57
CA PRO A 59 19.20 -33.05 -2.94
C PRO A 59 19.55 -31.58 -2.71
N ARG A 60 20.24 -31.35 -1.58
CA ARG A 60 20.89 -30.09 -1.18
C ARG A 60 21.81 -29.57 -2.30
N GLY A 61 21.41 -28.46 -2.92
CA GLY A 61 22.27 -27.64 -3.75
C GLY A 61 22.73 -26.43 -2.95
N GLU A 62 23.98 -26.42 -2.51
CA GLU A 62 24.65 -25.19 -2.09
C GLU A 62 24.87 -24.30 -3.32
N ARG A 63 24.17 -23.16 -3.35
CA ARG A 63 24.56 -22.01 -4.18
C ARG A 63 24.41 -20.75 -3.33
N GLY A 64 25.55 -20.23 -2.90
CA GLY A 64 25.67 -18.85 -2.45
C GLY A 64 25.32 -17.90 -3.60
N GLY A 65 24.65 -16.81 -3.24
CA GLY A 65 24.29 -15.74 -4.16
C GLY A 65 23.42 -14.70 -3.47
N SER A 66 24.07 -13.68 -2.90
CA SER A 66 23.60 -12.28 -2.74
C SER A 66 22.22 -12.04 -2.13
N GLY A 67 22.21 -11.48 -0.91
CA GLY A 67 21.02 -11.16 -0.12
C GLY A 67 19.97 -10.34 -0.85
N ALA A 68 18.76 -10.89 -0.89
CA ALA A 68 17.53 -10.20 -1.23
C ALA A 68 16.83 -9.80 0.08
N GLY A 69 16.95 -8.52 0.46
CA GLY A 69 16.18 -7.91 1.55
C GLY A 69 14.74 -7.59 1.11
N GLY A 70 14.02 -8.60 0.61
CA GLY A 70 12.61 -8.46 0.22
C GLY A 70 11.71 -9.13 1.26
N GLU A 71 10.74 -8.38 1.77
CA GLU A 71 9.65 -8.77 2.69
C GLU A 71 9.91 -8.75 4.21
N ALA A 72 10.96 -8.10 4.70
CA ALA A 72 11.12 -7.95 6.15
C ALA A 72 10.13 -6.95 6.78
N LEU A 73 9.57 -6.03 5.99
CA LEU A 73 8.55 -5.07 6.43
C LEU A 73 7.47 -4.92 5.35
N THR A 74 6.22 -5.25 5.69
CA THR A 74 5.06 -5.12 4.80
C THR A 74 4.13 -4.02 5.32
N LEU A 75 3.73 -3.10 4.45
CA LEU A 75 2.78 -2.01 4.75
C LEU A 75 1.49 -2.21 3.97
N ARG A 76 0.34 -2.01 4.61
CA ARG A 76 -1.00 -2.11 4.00
C ARG A 76 -1.96 -1.10 4.61
N SER A 77 -3.13 -0.95 3.99
CA SER A 77 -4.27 -0.22 4.53
C SER A 77 -5.51 -1.09 4.53
N THR A 78 -6.42 -0.85 5.46
CA THR A 78 -7.78 -1.42 5.43
C THR A 78 -8.74 -0.62 4.54
N ALA A 79 -8.35 0.58 4.12
CA ALA A 79 -9.18 1.47 3.31
C ALA A 79 -8.96 1.32 1.79
N PHE A 80 -7.77 0.89 1.37
CA PHE A 80 -7.42 0.74 -0.04
C PHE A 80 -6.33 -0.32 -0.24
N VAL A 81 -6.25 -0.85 -1.45
CA VAL A 81 -5.20 -1.78 -1.89
C VAL A 81 -4.10 -0.98 -2.60
N ASP A 82 -2.88 -1.52 -2.66
CA ASP A 82 -1.79 -0.88 -3.40
C ASP A 82 -2.19 -0.52 -4.84
N GLN A 83 -1.86 0.70 -5.26
CA GLN A 83 -2.21 1.34 -6.53
C GLN A 83 -3.69 1.68 -6.74
N ASP A 84 -4.57 1.42 -5.78
CA ASP A 84 -6.00 1.75 -5.90
C ASP A 84 -6.34 3.14 -5.37
N LEU A 85 -7.56 3.60 -5.68
CA LEU A 85 -8.12 4.84 -5.18
C LEU A 85 -8.22 4.83 -3.64
N ILE A 86 -7.75 5.92 -3.02
CA ILE A 86 -7.96 6.16 -1.60
C ILE A 86 -9.36 6.79 -1.42
N PRO A 87 -10.25 6.20 -0.59
CA PRO A 87 -11.55 6.79 -0.31
C PRO A 87 -11.43 8.20 0.31
N ALA A 88 -12.34 9.10 -0.07
CA ALA A 88 -12.30 10.51 0.36
C ALA A 88 -12.32 10.67 1.89
N GLU A 89 -13.13 9.86 2.59
CA GLU A 89 -13.21 9.83 4.05
C GLU A 89 -11.88 9.43 4.71
N SER A 90 -11.06 8.62 4.03
CA SER A 90 -9.73 8.23 4.51
C SER A 90 -8.72 9.35 4.29
N LEU A 91 -8.92 10.20 3.28
CA LEU A 91 -8.07 11.37 3.04
C LEU A 91 -8.32 12.49 4.05
N GLU A 92 -9.55 12.63 4.57
CA GLU A 92 -9.87 13.66 5.59
C GLU A 92 -9.14 13.40 6.91
N LEU A 93 -9.00 12.14 7.31
CA LEU A 93 -8.43 11.74 8.60
C LEU A 93 -6.99 11.22 8.50
N GLY A 94 -6.47 11.04 7.29
CA GLY A 94 -5.26 10.26 7.03
C GLY A 94 -5.59 8.75 6.99
N PRO A 95 -5.21 8.02 5.92
CA PRO A 95 -5.64 6.64 5.77
C PRO A 95 -5.14 5.73 6.90
N PRO A 96 -5.93 4.74 7.33
CA PRO A 96 -5.46 3.75 8.29
C PRO A 96 -4.31 2.95 7.66
N LEU A 97 -3.21 2.80 8.38
CA LEU A 97 -2.06 2.03 7.96
C LEU A 97 -1.77 0.92 8.97
N GLU A 98 -1.45 -0.26 8.46
CA GLU A 98 -1.02 -1.41 9.25
C GLU A 98 0.24 -2.00 8.64
N TRP A 99 1.11 -2.55 9.48
CA TRP A 99 2.31 -3.20 9.00
C TRP A 99 2.68 -4.44 9.79
N THR A 100 3.49 -5.27 9.16
CA THR A 100 4.12 -6.44 9.77
C THR A 100 5.61 -6.34 9.57
N ASP A 101 6.37 -6.47 10.66
CA ASP A 101 7.82 -6.41 10.68
C ASP A 101 8.39 -7.74 11.18
N THR A 102 9.25 -8.36 10.38
CA THR A 102 9.95 -9.62 10.69
C THR A 102 11.46 -9.44 10.83
N THR A 103 11.98 -8.21 10.86
CA THR A 103 13.41 -7.92 10.99
C THR A 103 13.99 -8.35 12.34
N GLY A 104 13.18 -8.25 13.40
CA GLY A 104 13.59 -8.51 14.79
C GLY A 104 14.57 -7.48 15.39
N ALA A 105 15.06 -6.53 14.59
CA ALA A 105 16.08 -5.56 14.98
C ALA A 105 15.58 -4.11 15.03
N THR A 106 14.33 -3.84 14.65
CA THR A 106 13.76 -2.49 14.65
C THR A 106 13.74 -1.87 16.05
N ALA A 107 14.29 -0.67 16.16
CA ALA A 107 14.23 0.16 17.36
C ALA A 107 13.02 1.10 17.34
N GLU A 108 12.77 1.76 16.20
CA GLU A 108 11.62 2.62 15.94
C GLU A 108 11.27 2.64 14.45
N TYR A 109 10.08 3.15 14.13
CA TYR A 109 9.67 3.41 12.76
C TYR A 109 9.55 4.91 12.46
N ALA A 110 9.69 5.23 11.19
CA ALA A 110 9.33 6.53 10.62
C ALA A 110 8.41 6.32 9.41
N LEU A 111 7.37 7.13 9.30
CA LEU A 111 6.42 7.15 8.19
C LEU A 111 6.57 8.46 7.44
N VAL A 112 6.73 8.36 6.12
CA VAL A 112 6.66 9.49 5.19
C VAL A 112 5.62 9.20 4.11
N CYS A 113 4.80 10.19 3.77
CA CYS A 113 3.90 10.14 2.62
C CYS A 113 4.26 11.27 1.66
N GLU A 114 4.62 10.91 0.43
CA GLU A 114 5.05 11.81 -0.64
C GLU A 114 4.10 11.72 -1.84
N ASP A 115 3.93 12.82 -2.56
CA ASP A 115 3.21 12.82 -3.84
C ASP A 115 4.19 12.77 -5.01
N ARG A 116 4.27 11.61 -5.66
CA ARG A 116 5.18 11.37 -6.79
C ARG A 116 4.87 12.25 -8.00
N ASP A 117 3.66 12.77 -8.09
CA ASP A 117 3.18 13.55 -9.22
C ASP A 117 3.21 15.06 -8.90
N ALA A 118 3.72 15.45 -7.72
CA ALA A 118 3.90 16.84 -7.30
C ALA A 118 5.29 17.07 -6.67
N ASP A 119 6.36 16.78 -7.43
CA ASP A 119 7.76 16.98 -7.04
C ASP A 119 8.15 16.31 -5.70
N ASP A 120 7.61 15.11 -5.44
CA ASP A 120 7.78 14.36 -4.18
C ASP A 120 7.37 15.16 -2.93
N ALA A 121 6.40 16.07 -3.06
CA ALA A 121 5.92 16.88 -1.95
C ALA A 121 5.43 16.01 -0.79
N VAL A 122 5.88 16.32 0.44
CA VAL A 122 5.51 15.57 1.64
C VAL A 122 4.14 16.02 2.15
N TYR A 123 3.24 15.05 2.34
CA TYR A 123 1.89 15.22 2.89
C TYR A 123 1.75 14.65 4.30
N TRP A 124 2.65 13.75 4.71
CA TRP A 124 2.64 13.19 6.06
C TRP A 124 4.05 12.87 6.51
N LEU A 125 4.39 13.30 7.72
CA LEU A 125 5.60 12.88 8.40
C LEU A 125 5.29 12.50 9.86
N ALA A 126 5.65 11.27 10.24
CA ALA A 126 5.60 10.80 11.61
C ALA A 126 6.88 10.03 11.94
N VAL A 127 7.51 10.33 13.08
CA VAL A 127 8.79 9.72 13.51
C VAL A 127 8.69 9.20 14.93
N GLY A 128 9.69 8.41 15.37
CA GLY A 128 9.75 7.91 16.74
C GLY A 128 8.64 6.92 17.07
N ILE A 129 8.01 6.31 16.06
CA ILE A 129 6.94 5.35 16.26
C ILE A 129 7.54 4.12 16.96
N PRO A 130 7.08 3.74 18.18
CA PRO A 130 7.70 2.63 18.91
C PRO A 130 7.59 1.31 18.16
N LYS A 131 8.62 0.45 18.26
CA LYS A 131 8.66 -0.85 17.54
C LYS A 131 7.48 -1.78 17.80
N GLN A 132 6.79 -1.61 18.94
CA GLN A 132 5.61 -2.41 19.32
C GLN A 132 4.33 -1.98 18.60
N VAL A 133 4.32 -0.79 18.00
CA VAL A 133 3.21 -0.29 17.20
C VAL A 133 3.22 -1.03 15.85
N THR A 134 2.05 -1.51 15.45
CA THR A 134 1.82 -2.25 14.21
C THR A 134 0.84 -1.57 13.27
N GLY A 135 0.41 -0.35 13.61
CA GLY A 135 -0.50 0.44 12.78
C GLY A 135 -0.82 1.81 13.35
N ILE A 136 -1.41 2.65 12.49
CA ILE A 136 -1.97 3.96 12.79
C ILE A 136 -3.39 3.97 12.23
N THR A 137 -4.39 4.21 13.06
CA THR A 137 -5.80 4.20 12.64
C THR A 137 -6.21 5.48 11.90
N SER A 138 -5.56 6.60 12.22
CA SER A 138 -5.74 7.90 11.59
C SER A 138 -4.54 8.77 11.90
N ALA A 139 -4.19 9.67 10.99
CA ALA A 139 -3.10 10.62 11.20
C ALA A 139 -3.39 11.66 12.29
N LEU A 140 -4.65 11.85 12.69
CA LEU A 140 -5.04 12.76 13.77
C LEU A 140 -4.75 12.22 15.17
N ALA A 141 -4.53 10.91 15.29
CA ALA A 141 -4.31 10.21 16.55
C ALA A 141 -3.06 9.32 16.46
N LEU A 142 -1.89 9.97 16.48
CA LEU A 142 -0.63 9.23 16.49
C LEU A 142 -0.49 8.43 17.79
N PRO A 143 0.10 7.21 17.74
CA PRO A 143 0.40 6.40 18.90
C PRO A 143 1.31 7.12 19.91
N ASP A 144 1.22 6.74 21.18
CA ASP A 144 2.10 7.25 22.22
C ASP A 144 3.58 7.03 21.85
N GLY A 145 4.38 8.09 21.98
CA GLY A 145 5.80 8.10 21.60
C GLY A 145 6.07 8.54 20.16
N ALA A 146 5.08 8.43 19.26
CA ALA A 146 5.20 8.97 17.91
C ALA A 146 5.09 10.51 17.90
N ILE A 147 5.82 11.12 16.99
CA ILE A 147 5.90 12.58 16.85
C ILE A 147 5.54 12.97 15.43
N ALA A 148 4.60 13.90 15.28
CA ALA A 148 4.30 14.52 13.99
C ALA A 148 5.44 15.48 13.58
N GLY A 149 5.93 15.29 12.36
CA GLY A 149 6.87 16.21 11.70
C GLY A 149 6.15 17.27 10.85
N HIS A 150 6.93 18.10 10.17
CA HIS A 150 6.44 19.05 9.18
C HIS A 150 6.33 18.39 7.80
N ALA A 151 5.20 18.62 7.14
CA ALA A 151 5.06 18.56 5.70
C ALA A 151 5.80 19.74 5.04
N ASP A 152 5.98 19.70 3.72
CA ASP A 152 6.77 20.72 3.00
C ASP A 152 6.19 22.14 3.08
N ASP A 153 4.88 22.28 3.26
CA ASP A 153 4.22 23.58 3.45
C ASP A 153 4.26 24.09 4.90
N GLY A 154 4.94 23.36 5.79
CA GLY A 154 5.05 23.67 7.22
C GLY A 154 3.90 23.10 8.07
N THR A 155 2.89 22.48 7.47
CA THR A 155 1.81 21.79 8.21
C THR A 155 2.39 20.70 9.10
N VAL A 156 1.92 20.60 10.34
CA VAL A 156 2.36 19.54 11.27
C VAL A 156 1.46 18.32 11.09
N GLY A 157 2.05 17.16 10.81
CA GLY A 157 1.33 15.89 10.67
C GLY A 157 0.79 15.67 9.26
N TRP A 158 -0.48 15.25 9.16
CA TRP A 158 -1.13 14.94 7.89
C TRP A 158 -1.77 16.16 7.26
N ARG A 159 -1.55 16.30 5.96
CA ARG A 159 -2.26 17.21 5.07
C ARG A 159 -3.02 16.38 4.05
N ALA A 160 -4.33 16.61 3.94
CA ALA A 160 -5.11 15.94 2.90
C ALA A 160 -4.64 16.39 1.50
N PRO A 161 -4.40 15.45 0.57
CA PRO A 161 -4.07 15.80 -0.81
C PRO A 161 -5.20 16.53 -1.50
N GLN A 162 -4.83 17.48 -2.35
CA GLN A 162 -5.78 18.26 -3.12
C GLN A 162 -5.24 18.47 -4.53
N PRO A 163 -5.22 17.41 -5.38
CA PRO A 163 -4.73 17.53 -6.74
C PRO A 163 -5.57 18.53 -7.56
N PRO A 164 -5.05 19.05 -8.69
CA PRO A 164 -5.85 19.86 -9.60
C PRO A 164 -7.09 19.11 -10.11
N VAL A 165 -8.15 19.85 -10.45
CA VAL A 165 -9.38 19.25 -10.98
C VAL A 165 -9.10 18.55 -12.30
N GLY A 166 -9.49 17.28 -12.41
CA GLY A 166 -9.26 16.45 -13.60
C GLY A 166 -7.94 15.66 -13.57
N ASP A 167 -7.12 15.84 -12.54
CA ASP A 167 -5.84 15.15 -12.40
C ASP A 167 -5.91 14.06 -11.31
N SER A 168 -5.05 13.05 -11.47
CA SER A 168 -4.84 11.98 -10.51
C SER A 168 -3.39 11.94 -10.07
N HIS A 169 -3.15 11.88 -8.77
CA HIS A 169 -1.83 11.87 -8.15
C HIS A 169 -1.61 10.58 -7.36
N ARG A 170 -0.36 10.12 -7.30
CA ARG A 170 0.05 8.93 -6.55
C ARG A 170 0.73 9.34 -5.26
N LEU A 171 0.05 9.06 -4.15
CA LEU A 171 0.63 9.17 -2.82
C LEU A 171 1.39 7.90 -2.48
N VAL A 172 2.69 8.04 -2.20
CA VAL A 172 3.58 6.97 -1.78
C VAL A 172 3.78 7.06 -0.27
N PHE A 173 3.18 6.12 0.46
CA PHE A 173 3.42 5.89 1.87
C PHE A 173 4.62 4.98 2.02
N ARG A 174 5.67 5.45 2.69
CA ARG A 174 6.87 4.68 3.01
C ARG A 174 7.04 4.60 4.52
N LEU A 175 7.04 3.38 5.02
CA LEU A 175 7.38 3.08 6.41
C LEU A 175 8.82 2.58 6.46
N LEU A 176 9.66 3.21 7.27
CA LEU A 176 11.05 2.86 7.50
C LEU A 176 11.16 2.17 8.86
N ALA A 177 11.80 1.01 8.90
CA ALA A 177 12.30 0.40 10.13
C ALA A 177 13.78 0.76 10.29
N VAL A 178 14.15 1.33 11.45
CA VAL A 178 15.54 1.71 11.75
C VAL A 178 16.09 0.93 12.94
N ASP A 179 17.39 0.66 12.93
CA ASP A 179 18.08 -0.14 13.96
C ASP A 179 18.40 0.60 15.26
N ARG A 180 18.11 1.91 15.31
CA ARG A 180 18.36 2.77 16.46
C ARG A 180 17.31 3.88 16.58
N PRO A 181 17.16 4.48 17.77
CA PRO A 181 16.42 5.73 17.91
C PRO A 181 17.12 6.85 17.13
N LEU A 182 16.36 7.59 16.31
CA LEU A 182 16.86 8.70 15.51
C LEU A 182 17.03 9.98 16.35
N GLY A 183 16.35 10.07 17.50
CA GLY A 183 16.44 11.22 18.41
C GLY A 183 15.78 12.49 17.85
N LEU A 184 14.86 12.33 16.90
CA LEU A 184 14.14 13.42 16.24
C LEU A 184 13.03 13.96 17.17
N GLY A 185 12.89 15.28 17.19
CA GLY A 185 11.93 15.99 18.04
C GLY A 185 10.70 16.48 17.28
N LYS A 186 9.85 17.23 18.00
CA LYS A 186 8.70 17.94 17.40
C LYS A 186 9.18 18.90 16.30
N GLY A 187 8.45 18.94 15.20
CA GLY A 187 8.79 19.80 14.07
C GLY A 187 10.00 19.32 13.28
N VAL A 188 10.27 18.01 13.29
CA VAL A 188 11.25 17.41 12.38
C VAL A 188 10.84 17.64 10.92
N THR A 189 11.81 17.91 10.05
CA THR A 189 11.59 18.04 8.61
C THR A 189 11.93 16.75 7.86
N PRO A 190 11.43 16.56 6.62
CA PRO A 190 11.80 15.40 5.80
C PRO A 190 13.31 15.26 5.59
N ALA A 191 14.01 16.38 5.38
CA ALA A 191 15.46 16.39 5.22
C ALA A 191 16.20 15.92 6.49
N GLN A 192 15.74 16.32 7.68
CA GLN A 192 16.31 15.86 8.95
C GLN A 192 16.05 14.38 9.19
N LEU A 193 14.86 13.87 8.81
CA LEU A 193 14.59 12.43 8.85
C LEU A 193 15.57 11.68 7.93
N GLN A 194 15.75 12.14 6.69
CA GLN A 194 16.64 11.51 5.73
C GLN A 194 18.08 11.45 6.25
N GLU A 195 18.61 12.56 6.76
CA GLU A 195 19.95 12.62 7.36
C GLU A 195 20.10 11.68 8.54
N ALA A 196 19.11 11.66 9.46
CA ALA A 196 19.19 10.82 10.65
C ALA A 196 19.06 9.32 10.33
N ALA A 197 18.26 8.97 9.32
CA ALA A 197 17.99 7.58 8.94
C ALA A 197 19.06 6.99 8.01
N GLU A 198 19.93 7.82 7.41
CA GLU A 198 20.97 7.37 6.49
C GLU A 198 21.87 6.30 7.13
N GLY A 199 22.01 5.16 6.46
CA GLY A 199 22.79 4.02 6.96
C GLY A 199 22.13 3.21 8.10
N HIS A 200 20.96 3.62 8.59
CA HIS A 200 20.25 2.98 9.72
C HIS A 200 18.95 2.28 9.33
N VAL A 201 18.46 2.46 8.10
CA VAL A 201 17.29 1.76 7.58
C VAL A 201 17.61 0.29 7.35
N ILE A 202 16.96 -0.59 8.10
CA ILE A 202 17.14 -2.05 8.01
C ILE A 202 16.04 -2.74 7.20
N ALA A 203 14.88 -2.11 7.06
CA ALA A 203 13.81 -2.52 6.15
C ALA A 203 12.90 -1.33 5.83
N HIS A 204 12.15 -1.42 4.73
CA HIS A 204 11.10 -0.47 4.43
C HIS A 204 9.87 -1.17 3.84
N GLY A 205 8.69 -0.69 4.17
CA GLY A 205 7.42 -1.02 3.51
C GLY A 205 6.97 0.12 2.62
N THR A 206 6.29 -0.17 1.53
CA THR A 206 5.72 0.86 0.64
C THR A 206 4.29 0.49 0.27
N LEU A 207 3.41 1.48 0.29
CA LEU A 207 2.03 1.41 -0.16
C LEU A 207 1.75 2.66 -0.98
N VAL A 208 1.16 2.51 -2.15
CA VAL A 208 0.79 3.60 -3.04
C VAL A 208 -0.72 3.67 -3.12
N GLY A 209 -1.28 4.86 -2.94
CA GLY A 209 -2.70 5.11 -3.18
C GLY A 209 -2.89 6.24 -4.17
N VAL A 210 -3.95 6.14 -4.96
CA VAL A 210 -4.31 7.14 -5.97
C VAL A 210 -5.35 8.09 -5.40
N VAL A 211 -5.12 9.39 -5.58
CA VAL A 211 -6.10 10.44 -5.28
C VAL A 211 -6.46 11.16 -6.57
N THR A 212 -7.74 11.50 -6.74
CA THR A 212 -8.26 12.24 -7.89
C THR A 212 -9.11 13.40 -7.40
N ARG A 213 -9.21 14.46 -8.20
CA ARG A 213 -10.14 15.57 -7.95
C ARG A 213 -11.04 15.87 -9.15
#